data_AF-A0A929PIK9-F1
#
_entry.id   AF-A0A929PIK9-F1
#
_cell.length_a   1.000
_cell.length_b   1.000
_cell.length_c   1.000
_cell.angle_alpha   90.00
_cell.angle_beta   90.00
_cell.angle_gamma   90.00
#
_symmetry.space_group_name_H-M   'P 1'
#
loop_
_entity.id
_entity.type
_entity.pdbx_description
1 polymer ?
#
loop_
_entity_poly.entity_id
_entity_poly.type
_entity_poly.pdbx_seq_one_letter_code
_entity_poly.pdbx_strand_id
1 'polypeptide(L)'
;SKLWPFNPSYGIIVSRELLRDRRGLVEDFLRLHEDASNLIRDEPGRAARIVSELVEVVDSDFIMQTYQVSPRYCAGLPREYIDSTMAFVPVLRNLGYIGNELDESDVFDRTVIEKVHPGEHHYFLF
;
A
#
# COMPACT_ATOMS: atom_id res chain seq x y z
N SER A 1 -4.70 -13.23 -3.97
CA SER A 1 -4.55 -14.38 -3.04
C SER A 1 -5.87 -15.13 -3.00
N LYS A 2 -5.86 -16.47 -3.12
CA LYS A 2 -7.09 -17.29 -2.99
C LYS A 2 -7.49 -17.51 -1.52
N LEU A 3 -6.53 -17.41 -0.60
CA LEU A 3 -6.75 -17.65 0.84
C LEU A 3 -7.38 -16.43 1.53
N TRP A 4 -6.92 -15.24 1.16
CA TRP A 4 -7.38 -13.97 1.73
C TRP A 4 -7.32 -12.87 0.66
N PRO A 5 -8.40 -12.70 -0.12
CA PRO A 5 -8.51 -11.62 -1.09
C PRO A 5 -8.29 -10.25 -0.45
N PHE A 6 -7.64 -9.33 -1.16
CA PHE A 6 -7.29 -8.00 -0.67
C PHE A 6 -6.55 -7.97 0.67
N ASN A 7 -5.70 -8.97 0.93
CA ASN A 7 -4.89 -9.02 2.14
C ASN A 7 -4.11 -7.71 2.36
N PRO A 8 -4.28 -7.05 3.52
CA PRO A 8 -3.52 -5.85 3.87
C PRO A 8 -2.08 -6.20 4.27
N SER A 9 -1.26 -6.54 3.28
CA SER A 9 0.13 -6.92 3.50
C SER A 9 1.06 -5.74 3.79
N TYR A 10 0.70 -4.54 3.35
CA TYR A 10 1.45 -3.30 3.60
C TYR A 10 0.50 -2.11 3.70
N GLY A 11 0.94 -1.06 4.37
CA GLY A 11 0.18 0.18 4.49
C GLY A 11 1.11 1.36 4.71
N ILE A 12 0.64 2.56 4.35
CA ILE A 12 1.33 3.81 4.64
C ILE A 12 0.76 4.36 5.95
N ILE A 13 1.62 4.51 6.95
CA ILE A 13 1.24 5.04 8.26
C ILE A 13 1.81 6.44 8.41
N VAL A 14 0.97 7.37 8.86
CA VAL A 14 1.34 8.76 9.12
C VAL A 14 0.84 9.18 10.49
N SER A 15 1.60 10.02 11.20
CA SER A 15 1.13 10.57 12.47
C SER A 15 0.00 11.57 12.23
N ARG A 16 -0.97 11.63 13.15
CA ARG A 16 -2.08 12.61 13.07
C ARG A 16 -1.56 14.04 13.04
N GLU A 17 -0.45 14.31 13.74
CA GLU A 17 0.22 15.62 13.74
C GLU A 17 0.76 15.97 12.36
N LEU A 18 1.47 15.06 11.69
CA LEU A 18 2.01 15.32 10.35
C LEU A 18 0.88 15.51 9.33
N LEU A 19 -0.18 14.70 9.44
CA LEU A 19 -1.35 14.80 8.58
C LEU A 19 -2.07 16.15 8.74
N ARG A 20 -2.19 16.65 9.97
CA ARG A 20 -2.81 17.94 10.28
C ARG A 20 -1.91 19.12 9.89
N ASP A 21 -0.64 19.08 10.29
CA ASP A 21 0.25 20.25 10.26
C ASP A 21 1.03 20.36 8.95
N ARG A 22 1.14 19.25 8.20
CA ARG A 22 1.91 19.13 6.96
C ARG A 22 1.15 18.33 5.89
N ARG A 23 -0.16 18.52 5.78
CA ARG A 23 -1.00 17.80 4.79
C ARG A 23 -0.44 17.84 3.37
N GLY A 24 0.09 18.98 2.92
CA GLY A 24 0.71 19.12 1.60
C GLY A 24 1.88 18.17 1.37
N LEU A 25 2.73 17.97 2.40
CA LEU A 25 3.85 17.01 2.33
C LEU A 25 3.35 15.57 2.18
N VAL A 26 2.25 15.22 2.86
CA VAL A 26 1.63 13.90 2.76
C VAL A 26 1.02 13.70 1.36
N GLU A 27 0.37 14.73 0.80
CA GLU A 27 -0.12 14.71 -0.59
C GLU A 27 1.02 14.50 -1.59
N ASP A 28 2.12 15.24 -1.46
CA ASP A 28 3.28 15.13 -2.34
C ASP A 28 3.95 13.74 -2.22
N PHE A 29 4.07 13.21 -1.00
CA PHE A 29 4.57 11.86 -0.76
C PHE A 29 3.72 10.81 -1.48
N LEU A 30 2.39 10.89 -1.38
CA LEU A 30 1.50 9.94 -2.04
C LEU A 30 1.58 10.04 -3.56
N ARG A 31 1.74 11.24 -4.13
CA ARG A 31 1.96 11.41 -5.57
C ARG A 31 3.24 10.72 -6.03
N LEU A 32 4.35 10.95 -5.31
CA LEU A 32 5.62 10.28 -5.61
C LEU A 32 5.54 8.76 -5.45
N HIS A 33 4.78 8.27 -4.47
CA HIS A 33 4.55 6.84 -4.30
C HIS A 33 3.79 6.23 -5.48
N GLU A 34 2.77 6.92 -5.99
CA GLU A 34 2.04 6.50 -7.19
C GLU A 34 2.92 6.53 -8.44
N ASP A 35 3.73 7.58 -8.61
CA ASP A 35 4.70 7.67 -9.72
C ASP A 35 5.71 6.53 -9.68
N ALA A 36 6.22 6.18 -8.50
CA ALA A 36 7.12 5.04 -8.32
C ALA A 36 6.43 3.69 -8.59
N SER A 37 5.18 3.55 -8.17
CA SER A 37 4.37 2.35 -8.44
C SER A 37 4.09 2.18 -9.94
N ASN A 38 3.82 3.29 -10.64
CA ASN A 38 3.67 3.30 -12.09
C ASN A 38 5.00 3.00 -12.79
N LEU A 39 6.14 3.51 -12.29
CA LEU A 39 7.46 3.17 -12.84
C LEU A 39 7.74 1.65 -12.81
N ILE A 40 7.35 0.96 -11.73
CA ILE A 40 7.48 -0.51 -11.63
C ILE A 40 6.63 -1.20 -12.71
N ARG A 41 5.45 -0.66 -13.03
CA ARG A 41 4.52 -1.24 -14.01
C ARG A 41 4.92 -0.96 -15.45
N ASP A 42 5.27 0.29 -15.73
CA ASP A 42 5.46 0.83 -17.07
C ASP A 42 6.90 0.67 -17.56
N GLU A 43 7.89 0.73 -16.65
CA GLU A 43 9.31 0.56 -16.94
C GLU A 43 10.01 -0.40 -15.94
N PRO A 44 9.55 -1.67 -15.80
CA PRO A 44 10.04 -2.58 -14.76
C PRO A 44 11.56 -2.80 -14.77
N GLY A 45 12.19 -2.83 -15.95
CA GLY A 45 13.65 -2.97 -16.08
C GLY A 45 14.43 -1.74 -15.60
N ARG A 46 13.84 -0.55 -15.68
CA ARG A 46 14.40 0.66 -15.09
C ARG A 46 14.23 0.64 -13.57
N ALA A 47 13.03 0.31 -13.09
CA ALA A 47 12.76 0.16 -11.66
C ALA A 47 13.68 -0.89 -11.01
N ALA A 48 13.88 -2.05 -11.64
CA ALA A 48 14.70 -3.13 -11.12
C ALA A 48 16.17 -2.74 -10.97
N ARG A 49 16.73 -1.95 -11.92
CA ARG A 49 18.09 -1.44 -11.82
C ARG A 49 18.25 -0.49 -10.63
N ILE A 50 17.33 0.46 -10.46
CA ILE A 50 17.33 1.39 -9.33
C ILE A 50 17.30 0.62 -8.01
N VAL A 51 16.43 -0.40 -7.91
CA VAL A 51 16.31 -1.20 -6.68
C VAL A 51 17.55 -2.09 -6.45
N SER A 52 18.16 -2.68 -7.49
CA SER A 52 19.39 -3.47 -7.32
C SER A 52 20.56 -2.61 -6.84
N GLU A 53 20.67 -1.38 -7.35
CA GLU A 53 21.69 -0.43 -6.92
C GLU A 53 21.46 0.03 -5.47
N LEU A 54 20.21 0.15 -5.05
CA LEU A 54 19.86 0.54 -3.68
C LEU A 54 20.03 -0.58 -2.66
N VAL A 55 19.62 -1.80 -3.01
CA VAL A 55 19.58 -2.94 -2.08
C VAL A 55 20.91 -3.68 -2.04
N GLU A 56 21.73 -3.61 -3.10
CA GLU A 56 23.07 -4.20 -3.27
C GLU A 56 23.21 -5.73 -3.06
N VAL A 57 22.19 -6.39 -2.51
CA VAL A 57 22.19 -7.81 -2.14
C VAL A 57 21.56 -8.70 -3.24
N VAL A 58 20.76 -8.13 -4.13
CA VAL A 58 20.08 -8.86 -5.21
C VAL A 58 20.27 -8.13 -6.55
N ASP A 59 20.44 -8.90 -7.62
CA ASP A 59 20.58 -8.35 -8.96
C ASP A 59 19.23 -7.91 -9.57
N SER A 60 19.31 -7.17 -10.68
CA SER A 60 18.14 -6.68 -11.39
C SER A 60 17.25 -7.81 -11.93
N ASP A 61 17.82 -8.97 -12.26
CA ASP A 61 17.08 -10.09 -12.84
C ASP A 61 16.17 -10.73 -11.79
N PHE A 62 16.67 -10.88 -10.56
CA PHE A 62 15.87 -11.33 -9.42
C PHE A 62 14.73 -10.36 -9.08
N ILE A 63 14.99 -9.05 -9.12
CA ILE A 63 13.96 -8.03 -8.87
C ILE A 63 12.91 -8.05 -9.99
N MET A 64 13.32 -8.20 -11.24
CA MET A 64 12.41 -8.35 -12.38
C MET A 64 11.48 -9.54 -12.21
N GLN A 65 11.99 -10.69 -11.77
CA GLN A 65 11.16 -11.86 -11.46
C GLN A 65 10.17 -11.57 -10.32
N THR A 66 10.58 -10.80 -9.32
CA THR A 66 9.71 -10.38 -8.21
C THR A 66 8.55 -9.51 -8.69
N TYR A 67 8.82 -8.55 -9.59
CA TYR A 67 7.77 -7.71 -10.17
C TYR A 67 6.76 -8.49 -11.02
N GLN A 68 7.15 -9.62 -11.64
CA GLN A 68 6.20 -10.48 -12.36
C GLN A 68 5.21 -11.18 -11.43
N VAL A 69 5.61 -11.46 -10.19
CA VAL A 69 4.74 -12.10 -9.20
C VAL A 69 3.72 -11.11 -8.64
N SER A 70 4.14 -9.86 -8.40
CA SER A 70 3.27 -8.84 -7.80
C SER A 70 3.65 -7.41 -8.22
N PRO A 71 3.26 -6.95 -9.42
CA PRO A 71 3.38 -5.54 -9.80
C PRO A 71 2.27 -4.67 -9.15
N ARG A 72 1.66 -5.18 -8.07
CA ARG A 72 0.36 -4.74 -7.52
C ARG A 72 0.51 -3.61 -6.48
N TYR A 73 1.55 -2.79 -6.63
CA TYR A 73 1.77 -1.67 -5.74
C TYR A 73 0.82 -0.53 -6.15
N CYS A 74 0.00 -0.10 -5.20
CA CYS A 74 -0.98 0.98 -5.34
C CYS A 74 -1.38 1.42 -3.93
N ALA A 75 -1.46 2.72 -3.69
CA ALA A 75 -1.94 3.25 -2.41
C ALA A 75 -3.47 3.32 -2.33
N GLY A 76 -4.20 2.93 -3.39
CA GLY A 76 -5.66 2.93 -3.42
C GLY A 76 -6.25 2.05 -2.32
N LEU A 77 -7.34 2.51 -1.71
CA LEU A 77 -8.03 1.81 -0.62
C LEU A 77 -9.46 1.43 -1.05
N PRO A 78 -9.65 0.40 -1.89
CA PRO A 78 -10.98 -0.08 -2.22
C PRO A 78 -11.75 -0.55 -0.99
N ARG A 79 -13.08 -0.59 -1.12
CA ARG A 79 -13.95 -1.08 -0.05
C ARG A 79 -13.58 -2.50 0.36
N GLU A 80 -13.26 -3.37 -0.59
CA GLU A 80 -12.85 -4.74 -0.34
C GLU A 80 -11.54 -4.84 0.44
N TYR A 81 -10.61 -3.90 0.25
CA TYR A 81 -9.38 -3.82 1.05
C TYR A 81 -9.68 -3.38 2.48
N ILE A 82 -10.54 -2.38 2.64
CA ILE A 82 -10.98 -1.89 3.95
C ILE A 82 -11.69 -3.02 4.71
N ASP A 83 -12.66 -3.68 4.08
CA ASP A 83 -13.42 -4.77 4.69
C ASP A 83 -12.51 -5.95 5.05
N SER A 84 -11.58 -6.32 4.17
CA SER A 84 -10.56 -7.35 4.41
C SER A 84 -9.66 -7.00 5.59
N THR A 85 -9.31 -5.72 5.76
CA THR A 85 -8.53 -5.23 6.90
C THR A 85 -9.34 -5.25 8.20
N MET A 86 -10.56 -4.73 8.17
CA MET A 86 -11.41 -4.65 9.36
C MET A 86 -11.84 -6.02 9.86
N ALA A 87 -11.93 -7.04 8.99
CA ALA A 87 -12.14 -8.43 9.38
C ALA A 87 -11.03 -9.00 10.29
N PHE A 88 -9.85 -8.37 10.32
CA PHE A 88 -8.74 -8.76 11.20
C PHE A 88 -8.91 -8.25 12.64
N VAL A 89 -9.62 -7.13 12.85
CA VAL A 89 -9.84 -6.50 14.17
C VAL A 89 -10.41 -7.48 15.20
N PRO A 90 -11.52 -8.22 14.95
CA PRO A 90 -12.04 -9.16 15.93
C PRO A 90 -11.07 -10.31 16.23
N VAL A 91 -10.27 -10.73 15.25
CA VAL A 91 -9.25 -11.77 15.44
C VAL A 91 -8.13 -11.27 16.36
N LEU A 92 -7.62 -10.07 16.11
CA LEU A 92 -6.59 -9.44 16.94
C LEU A 92 -7.06 -9.26 18.39
N ARG A 93 -8.31 -8.87 18.58
CA ARG A 93 -8.91 -8.74 19.92
C ARG A 93 -9.01 -10.10 20.61
N ASN A 94 -9.54 -11.12 19.92
CA ASN A 94 -9.71 -12.46 20.50
C ASN A 94 -8.38 -13.11 20.88
N LEU A 95 -7.30 -12.78 20.16
CA LEU A 95 -5.95 -13.24 20.46
C LEU A 95 -5.22 -12.36 21.49
N GLY A 96 -5.83 -11.26 21.96
CA GLY A 96 -5.27 -10.38 22.98
C GLY A 96 -4.20 -9.40 22.46
N TYR A 97 -4.06 -9.23 21.14
CA TYR A 97 -3.13 -8.26 20.56
C TYR A 97 -3.61 -6.82 20.70
N ILE A 98 -4.92 -6.61 20.75
CA ILE A 98 -5.55 -5.31 21.01
C ILE A 98 -6.58 -5.45 22.12
N GLY A 99 -6.64 -4.45 23.00
CA GLY A 99 -7.58 -4.43 24.13
C GLY A 99 -8.94 -3.82 23.80
N ASN A 100 -9.00 -2.98 22.77
CA ASN A 100 -10.20 -2.24 22.37
C ASN A 100 -10.68 -2.69 21.00
N GLU A 101 -11.97 -2.47 20.75
CA GLU A 101 -12.51 -2.50 19.39
C GLU A 101 -12.02 -1.26 18.63
N LEU A 102 -11.76 -1.43 17.34
CA LEU A 102 -11.33 -0.35 16.45
C LEU A 102 -12.38 -0.18 15.36
N ASP A 103 -12.82 1.05 15.15
CA ASP A 103 -13.66 1.40 14.02
C ASP A 103 -12.82 1.69 12.77
N GLU A 104 -13.46 1.74 11.61
CA GLU A 104 -12.78 2.05 10.34
C GLU A 104 -11.99 3.37 10.42
N SER A 105 -12.53 4.39 11.10
CA SER A 105 -11.88 5.70 11.28
C SER A 105 -10.70 5.70 12.25
N ASP A 106 -10.53 4.64 13.05
CA ASP A 106 -9.34 4.47 13.87
C ASP A 106 -8.15 3.97 13.05
N VAL A 107 -8.44 3.25 11.95
CA VAL A 107 -7.46 2.59 11.10
C VAL A 107 -7.16 3.41 9.84
N PHE A 108 -8.18 4.01 9.22
CA PHE A 108 -8.07 4.64 7.92
C PHE A 108 -8.40 6.13 7.95
N ASP A 109 -7.49 6.95 7.44
CA ASP A 109 -7.78 8.29 6.94
C ASP A 109 -7.68 8.29 5.41
N ARG A 110 -8.81 8.50 4.74
CA ARG A 110 -8.90 8.45 3.27
C ARG A 110 -8.89 9.82 2.62
N THR A 111 -8.88 10.89 3.41
CA THR A 111 -9.11 12.27 2.94
C THR A 111 -8.02 12.79 2.02
N VAL A 112 -6.84 12.18 2.05
CA VAL A 112 -5.70 12.52 1.19
C VAL A 112 -5.68 11.63 -0.04
N ILE A 113 -5.77 10.31 0.14
CA ILE A 113 -5.63 9.37 -0.97
C ILE A 113 -6.79 9.48 -1.97
N GLU A 114 -8.02 9.74 -1.52
CA GLU A 114 -9.16 9.96 -2.42
C GLU A 114 -8.98 11.16 -3.35
N LYS A 115 -8.16 12.15 -2.94
CA LYS A 115 -7.81 13.32 -3.76
C LYS A 115 -6.62 13.04 -4.69
N VAL A 116 -5.66 12.23 -4.24
CA VAL A 116 -4.41 11.95 -4.96
C VAL A 116 -4.58 10.84 -6.00
N HIS A 117 -5.39 9.83 -5.70
CA HIS A 117 -5.59 8.64 -6.53
C HIS A 117 -7.09 8.42 -6.81
N PRO A 118 -7.69 9.17 -7.78
CA PRO A 118 -9.07 8.95 -8.20
C PRO A 118 -9.24 7.77 -9.18
N GLY A 119 -8.13 7.12 -9.58
CA GLY A 119 -8.11 6.04 -10.57
C GLY A 119 -8.56 4.69 -10.00
N GLU A 120 -8.70 3.70 -10.89
CA GLU A 120 -8.97 2.33 -10.48
C GLU A 120 -7.75 1.74 -9.77
N HIS A 121 -8.00 1.08 -8.64
CA HIS A 121 -6.96 0.39 -7.89
C HIS A 121 -6.43 -0.85 -8.64
N HIS A 122 -5.18 -1.21 -8.41
CA HIS A 122 -4.51 -2.27 -9.18
C HIS A 122 -4.51 -3.65 -8.50
N TYR A 123 -5.47 -3.91 -7.62
CA TYR A 123 -5.61 -5.21 -6.92
C TYR A 123 -6.13 -6.35 -7.82
N PHE A 124 -6.65 -6.05 -9.01
CA PHE A 124 -7.18 -7.03 -9.97
C PHE A 124 -6.39 -7.08 -11.29
N LEU A 125 -6.00 -8.29 -11.70
CA LEU A 125 -6.25 -8.92 -13.02
C LEU A 125 -5.34 -10.16 -13.20
N PHE A 126 -5.91 -11.33 -12.87
CA PHE A 126 -5.86 -12.59 -13.62
C PHE A 126 -7.10 -13.39 -13.20
#